data_AF-A0A250JWF7-F1
#
_entry.id   AF-A0A250JWF7-F1
#
_cell.length_a   1.000
_cell.length_b   1.000
_cell.length_c   1.000
_cell.angle_alpha   90.00
_cell.angle_beta   90.00
_cell.angle_gamma   90.00
#
_symmetry.space_group_name_H-M   'P 1'
#
loop_
_entity.id
_entity.type
_entity.pdbx_description
1 polymer ?
#
loop_
_entity_poly.entity_id
_entity_poly.type
_entity_poly.pdbx_seq_one_letter_code
_entity_poly.pdbx_strand_id
1 'polypeptide(L)'
;MRAGIMSGLLAIGLLTGCGVEDSDMAEMDTEAQAIPCRDFTGRDYVVTYYAEPAMVTKVGELQCGCSTPERILTGTQTAHYEKVYGCIAM
;
A
#
# COMPACT_ATOMS: atom_id res chain seq x y z
N MET A 1 -3.87 57.25 -17.76
CA MET A 1 -3.68 55.85 -17.33
C MET A 1 -4.92 55.05 -17.69
N ARG A 2 -4.75 53.75 -17.99
CA ARG A 2 -5.76 52.73 -18.40
C ARG A 2 -6.05 52.75 -19.90
N ALA A 3 -6.09 51.65 -20.64
CA ALA A 3 -5.73 50.22 -20.50
C ALA A 3 -5.83 49.69 -21.95
N GLY A 4 -4.84 48.96 -22.48
CA GLY A 4 -4.87 47.48 -22.55
C GLY A 4 -5.67 46.98 -23.79
N ILE A 5 -5.35 45.91 -24.53
CA ILE A 5 -4.39 44.81 -24.43
C ILE A 5 -4.20 44.29 -25.88
N MET A 6 -2.99 43.79 -26.15
CA MET A 6 -2.53 43.26 -27.42
C MET A 6 -3.33 42.06 -27.93
N SER A 7 -3.52 42.07 -29.25
CA SER A 7 -3.81 40.92 -30.11
C SER A 7 -2.64 39.93 -30.10
N GLY A 8 -2.93 38.65 -29.96
CA GLY A 8 -1.95 37.58 -30.05
C GLY A 8 -2.64 36.25 -30.29
N LEU A 9 -2.98 35.97 -31.54
CA LEU A 9 -3.42 34.66 -32.00
C LEU A 9 -2.29 33.63 -31.83
N LEU A 10 -2.59 32.47 -31.24
CA LEU A 10 -1.84 31.25 -31.50
C LEU A 10 -2.82 30.08 -31.67
N ALA A 11 -2.68 29.46 -32.83
CA ALA A 11 -3.54 28.44 -33.39
C ALA A 11 -3.26 27.04 -32.81
N ILE A 12 -4.27 26.20 -33.02
CA ILE A 12 -4.42 24.79 -32.69
C ILE A 12 -3.26 23.94 -33.22
N GLY A 13 -2.76 23.02 -32.38
CA GLY A 13 -1.93 21.89 -32.78
C GLY A 13 -2.49 20.59 -32.19
N LEU A 14 -3.16 19.82 -33.04
CA LEU A 14 -3.71 18.49 -32.78
C LEU A 14 -2.65 17.39 -32.97
N LEU A 15 -2.80 16.30 -32.19
CA LEU A 15 -2.38 14.92 -32.49
C LEU A 15 -0.91 14.51 -32.35
N THR A 16 -0.55 14.00 -31.16
CA THR A 16 0.07 12.67 -30.92
C THR A 16 -0.40 12.24 -29.51
N GLY A 17 -0.91 11.06 -29.20
CA GLY A 17 -0.66 9.75 -29.80
C GLY A 17 0.32 8.95 -28.94
N CYS A 18 0.03 8.74 -27.64
CA CYS A 18 0.69 7.75 -26.78
C CYS A 18 -0.46 7.06 -26.04
N GLY A 19 -0.86 5.84 -26.38
CA GLY A 19 -0.01 4.66 -26.45
C GLY A 19 -0.24 3.92 -25.13
N VAL A 20 -1.14 2.94 -25.18
CA VAL A 20 -1.52 2.03 -24.10
C VAL A 20 -0.28 1.39 -23.48
N GLU A 21 -0.16 1.47 -22.16
CA GLU A 21 0.50 0.44 -21.35
C GLU A 21 -0.37 0.16 -20.13
N ASP A 22 -1.04 -0.98 -20.23
CA ASP A 22 -1.48 -1.89 -19.17
C ASP A 22 -0.90 -1.58 -17.80
N SER A 23 -1.78 -1.32 -16.84
CA SER A 23 -1.50 -1.52 -15.43
C SER A 23 -2.82 -1.80 -14.73
N ASP A 24 -3.39 -2.96 -15.06
CA ASP A 24 -4.25 -3.75 -14.19
C ASP A 24 -3.49 -4.11 -12.88
N MET A 25 -3.13 -3.09 -12.11
CA MET A 25 -2.42 -3.20 -10.82
C MET A 25 -3.07 -2.33 -9.73
N ALA A 26 -4.32 -1.91 -9.92
CA ALA A 26 -5.03 -1.04 -8.99
C ALA A 26 -6.24 -1.70 -8.31
N GLU A 27 -6.33 -3.03 -8.32
CA GLU A 27 -7.44 -3.77 -7.67
C GLU A 27 -6.98 -5.02 -6.91
N MET A 28 -5.76 -5.01 -6.35
CA MET A 28 -5.34 -5.98 -5.31
C MET A 28 -4.95 -5.31 -3.98
N ASP A 29 -5.01 -3.97 -3.90
CA ASP A 29 -4.55 -3.21 -2.74
C ASP A 29 -5.60 -3.13 -1.61
N THR A 30 -6.87 -3.43 -1.90
CA THR A 30 -7.98 -3.10 -0.99
C THR A 30 -8.40 -4.23 -0.06
N GLU A 31 -8.07 -5.49 -0.36
CA GLU A 31 -8.51 -6.65 0.45
C GLU A 31 -7.47 -7.11 1.49
N ALA A 32 -6.20 -6.74 1.32
CA ALA A 32 -5.14 -7.00 2.31
C ALA A 32 -5.28 -6.11 3.57
N GLN A 33 -6.07 -5.04 3.49
CA GLN A 33 -6.03 -3.91 4.44
C GLN A 33 -7.18 -3.90 5.44
N ALA A 34 -7.41 -5.00 6.15
CA ALA A 34 -8.13 -4.95 7.42
C ALA A 34 -7.91 -6.20 8.28
N ILE A 35 -6.68 -6.72 8.41
CA ILE A 35 -6.45 -7.79 9.40
C ILE A 35 -6.72 -7.18 10.80
N PRO A 36 -7.80 -7.56 11.50
CA PRO A 36 -8.15 -6.95 12.76
C PRO A 36 -7.21 -7.49 13.84
N CYS A 37 -6.61 -6.63 14.67
CA CYS A 37 -5.68 -7.06 15.75
C CYS A 37 -6.32 -7.92 16.85
N ARG A 38 -7.59 -8.30 16.71
CA ARG A 38 -8.19 -9.42 17.42
C ARG A 38 -8.57 -10.49 16.42
N ASP A 39 -7.95 -11.67 16.55
CA ASP A 39 -8.56 -12.86 15.97
C ASP A 39 -9.85 -13.21 16.74
N PHE A 40 -10.65 -14.15 16.23
CA PHE A 40 -11.91 -14.51 16.89
C PHE A 40 -11.71 -15.08 18.31
N THR A 41 -10.49 -15.57 18.62
CA THR A 41 -10.13 -16.16 19.92
C THR A 41 -9.51 -15.17 20.90
N GLY A 42 -9.24 -13.94 20.47
CA GLY A 42 -8.49 -12.95 21.24
C GLY A 42 -7.01 -13.29 21.46
N ARG A 43 -6.42 -14.14 20.61
CA ARG A 43 -5.01 -14.56 20.72
C ARG A 43 -4.08 -13.57 20.02
N ASP A 44 -2.94 -13.35 20.66
CA ASP A 44 -1.85 -12.56 20.10
C ASP A 44 -1.26 -13.25 18.88
N TYR A 45 -0.83 -12.43 17.91
CA TYR A 45 -0.23 -12.94 16.69
C TYR A 45 0.68 -11.90 16.04
N VAL A 46 1.58 -12.38 15.20
CA VAL A 46 2.45 -11.56 14.36
C VAL A 46 2.18 -11.90 12.90
N VAL A 47 2.07 -10.87 12.07
CA VAL A 47 1.98 -11.00 10.62
C VAL A 47 3.27 -10.48 10.01
N THR A 48 3.98 -11.32 9.26
CA THR A 48 5.16 -10.91 8.48
C THR A 48 4.74 -10.66 7.04
N TYR A 49 5.07 -9.49 6.50
CA TYR A 49 4.78 -9.10 5.12
C TYR A 49 6.04 -9.23 4.26
N TYR A 50 5.85 -9.74 3.05
CA TYR A 50 6.91 -10.01 2.08
C TYR A 50 6.70 -9.25 0.77
N ALA A 51 7.79 -8.92 0.08
CA ALA A 51 7.72 -8.22 -1.21
C ALA A 51 7.16 -9.11 -2.32
N GLU A 52 7.47 -10.40 -2.29
CA GLU A 52 7.12 -11.37 -3.33
C GLU A 52 6.30 -12.55 -2.76
N PRO A 53 5.49 -13.24 -3.59
CA PRO A 53 4.72 -14.42 -3.15
C PRO A 53 5.60 -15.60 -2.74
N ALA A 54 6.88 -15.61 -3.15
CA ALA A 54 7.86 -16.59 -2.70
C ALA A 54 8.28 -16.40 -1.23
N MET A 55 7.85 -15.32 -0.57
CA MET A 55 8.09 -15.01 0.84
C MET A 55 9.59 -14.99 1.20
N VAL A 56 10.41 -14.43 0.30
CA VAL A 56 11.88 -14.38 0.48
C VAL A 56 12.30 -13.07 1.15
N THR A 57 11.76 -11.93 0.68
CA THR A 57 12.17 -10.61 1.16
C THR A 57 11.13 -10.07 2.14
N LYS A 58 11.46 -10.01 3.44
CA LYS A 58 10.61 -9.35 4.44
C LYS A 58 10.62 -7.84 4.24
N VAL A 59 9.44 -7.24 4.14
CA VAL A 59 9.25 -5.79 3.94
C VAL A 59 8.42 -5.13 5.03
N GLY A 60 7.74 -5.92 5.86
CA GLY A 60 6.99 -5.39 6.99
C GLY A 60 6.62 -6.44 8.02
N GLU A 61 6.10 -5.97 9.14
CA GLU A 61 5.61 -6.79 10.24
C GLU A 61 4.50 -6.07 11.01
N LEU A 62 3.41 -6.77 11.30
CA LEU A 62 2.34 -6.31 12.19
C LEU A 62 2.32 -7.22 13.43
N GLN A 63 2.60 -6.64 14.58
CA GLN A 63 2.45 -7.31 15.88
C GLN A 63 1.11 -6.90 16.49
N CYS A 64 0.27 -7.88 16.82
CA CYS A 64 -1.00 -7.70 17.50
C CYS A 64 -0.99 -8.41 18.85
N GLY A 65 -1.20 -7.66 19.93
CA GLY A 65 -1.25 -8.14 21.32
C GLY A 65 0.13 -8.36 21.98
N CYS A 66 1.21 -8.33 21.21
CA CYS A 66 2.57 -8.64 21.70
C CYS A 66 3.29 -7.51 22.44
N SER A 67 2.75 -6.30 22.40
CA SER A 67 3.39 -5.09 22.90
C SER A 67 2.35 -4.09 23.39
N THR A 68 2.79 -3.04 24.08
CA THR A 68 2.01 -1.82 24.29
C THR A 68 2.62 -0.71 23.44
N PRO A 69 1.90 -0.13 22.46
CA PRO A 69 0.49 -0.39 22.11
C PRO A 69 0.26 -1.79 21.51
N GLU A 70 -0.98 -2.30 21.67
CA GLU A 70 -1.40 -3.65 21.22
C GLU A 70 -1.33 -3.88 19.71
N ARG A 71 -1.03 -2.82 18.94
CA ARG A 71 -0.82 -2.89 17.50
C ARG A 71 0.44 -2.12 17.14
N ILE A 72 1.44 -2.82 16.62
CA ILE A 72 2.66 -2.21 16.08
C ILE A 72 2.83 -2.68 14.63
N LEU A 73 2.79 -1.74 13.70
CA LEU A 73 3.15 -1.99 12.30
C LEU A 73 4.54 -1.39 12.05
N THR A 74 5.44 -2.22 11.55
CA THR A 74 6.77 -1.83 11.08
C THR A 74 6.89 -2.13 9.59
N GLY A 75 7.39 -1.19 8.79
CA GLY A 75 7.55 -1.39 7.35
C GLY A 75 6.24 -1.33 6.55
N THR A 76 6.16 -2.11 5.47
CA THR A 76 5.09 -2.04 4.46
C THR A 76 4.20 -3.28 4.51
N GLN A 77 2.88 -3.08 4.43
CA GLN A 77 1.92 -4.17 4.28
C GLN A 77 1.81 -4.58 2.82
N THR A 78 1.68 -5.88 2.56
CA THR A 78 1.55 -6.44 1.22
C THR A 78 0.51 -7.57 1.22
N ALA A 79 0.08 -8.00 0.03
CA ALA A 79 -0.79 -9.17 -0.12
C ALA A 79 -0.08 -10.50 0.21
N HIS A 80 1.26 -10.50 0.28
CA HIS A 80 2.07 -11.67 0.58
C HIS A 80 2.46 -11.64 2.05
N TYR A 81 1.73 -12.39 2.87
CA TYR A 81 1.98 -12.39 4.31
C TYR A 81 1.86 -13.77 4.93
N GLU A 82 2.53 -13.93 6.06
CA GLU A 82 2.43 -15.10 6.93
C GLU A 82 1.95 -14.66 8.31
N LYS A 83 0.95 -15.34 8.85
CA LYS A 83 0.42 -15.10 10.20
C LYS A 83 0.86 -16.21 11.14
N VAL A 84 1.62 -15.86 12.17
CA VAL A 84 2.06 -16.77 13.23
C VAL A 84 1.36 -16.38 14.52
N TYR A 85 0.77 -17.37 15.20
CA TYR A 85 0.15 -17.14 16.50
C TYR A 85 1.16 -17.20 17.63
N GLY A 86 1.01 -16.31 18.59
CA GLY A 86 2.01 -16.05 19.62
C GLY A 86 2.95 -14.93 19.20
N CYS A 87 3.72 -14.45 20.17
CA CYS A 87 4.65 -13.36 19.99
C CYS A 87 6.04 -13.92 19.68
N ILE A 88 6.66 -13.41 18.63
CA ILE A 88 8.03 -13.73 18.31
C ILE A 88 8.89 -12.89 19.26
N ALA A 89 9.43 -13.52 20.30
CA ALA A 89 10.44 -12.89 21.14
C ALA A 89 11.69 -12.67 20.26
N MET A 90 11.89 -11.43 19.80
CA MET A 90 13.16 -11.00 19.22
C MET A 90 14.16 -10.66 20.31
#